data_AF-A0A8T4BYN4-F1
#
_entry.id   AF-A0A8T4BYN4-F1
#
_cell.length_a   1.000
_cell.length_b   1.000
_cell.length_c   1.000
_cell.angle_alpha   90.00
_cell.angle_beta   90.00
_cell.angle_gamma   90.00
#
_symmetry.space_group_name_H-M   'P 1'
#
loop_
_entity.id
_entity.type
_entity.pdbx_description
1 polymer ?
#
loop_
_entity_poly.entity_id
_entity_poly.type
_entity_poly.pdbx_seq_one_letter_code
_entity_poly.pdbx_strand_id
1 'polypeptide(L)'
;MKLRRGAAKWGVAFLILAVVFSLAYIQFYQSAEAQGGPPGGNSANFDFYGYVKGPNSSFLGGANVTIEVVNFSLMTNGPPPTVAKFSNTTLLNGFFNISNITGGANYNIKIKKYKGNFTGPNTTAVYIGPTLPPFPAFFLSNDTQGILNSTFILQRAGNINLSAYNASLANRVNFTFELADTKLGFPIEDPVFDESQYIYEKIVHVPYNRNYTVQFHPHWSPPIELAINNLSLYNESPNCLNNDNCVYFINASVNTSMSMVNVWGWVNTTEFGTFNDTSANLTNLTITNYMVYLAGTW
;
A
#
# COMPACT_ATOMS: atom_id res chain seq x y z
N MET A 1 -10.33 -41.16 -15.98
CA MET A 1 -10.03 -39.73 -16.22
C MET A 1 -11.23 -38.90 -15.76
N LYS A 2 -11.20 -38.33 -14.54
CA LYS A 2 -12.30 -37.52 -13.97
C LYS A 2 -11.79 -36.09 -13.78
N LEU A 3 -12.21 -35.17 -14.65
CA LEU A 3 -11.94 -33.74 -14.53
C LEU A 3 -12.83 -33.13 -13.44
N ARG A 4 -12.22 -32.58 -12.39
CA ARG A 4 -12.87 -31.88 -11.28
C ARG A 4 -13.38 -30.51 -11.76
N ARG A 5 -14.69 -30.32 -11.75
CA ARG A 5 -15.34 -28.99 -11.81
C ARG A 5 -15.32 -28.37 -10.41
N GLY A 6 -14.53 -27.32 -10.18
CA GLY A 6 -14.46 -26.67 -8.86
C GLY A 6 -14.03 -25.19 -8.82
N ALA A 7 -13.65 -24.58 -9.95
CA ALA A 7 -13.09 -23.21 -9.94
C ALA A 7 -14.11 -22.08 -10.18
N ALA A 8 -15.34 -22.37 -10.61
CA ALA A 8 -16.27 -21.34 -11.09
C ALA A 8 -17.07 -20.59 -10.01
N LYS A 9 -17.07 -21.03 -8.75
CA LYS A 9 -17.94 -20.43 -7.70
C LYS A 9 -17.35 -19.20 -6.99
N TRP A 10 -16.03 -19.00 -7.02
CA TRP A 10 -15.40 -17.86 -6.32
C TRP A 10 -15.34 -16.58 -7.15
N GLY A 11 -15.23 -16.69 -8.48
CA GLY A 11 -15.19 -15.53 -9.37
C GLY A 11 -16.51 -14.76 -9.43
N VAL A 12 -17.64 -15.47 -9.36
CA VAL A 12 -18.98 -14.87 -9.46
C VAL A 12 -19.35 -14.07 -8.21
N ALA A 13 -18.96 -14.54 -7.01
CA ALA A 13 -19.21 -13.81 -5.77
C ALA A 13 -18.40 -12.50 -5.68
N PHE A 14 -17.16 -12.50 -6.18
CA PHE A 14 -16.30 -11.31 -6.20
C PHE A 14 -16.77 -10.27 -7.23
N LEU A 15 -17.25 -10.74 -8.39
CA LEU A 15 -17.80 -9.86 -9.43
C LEU A 15 -19.14 -9.23 -8.99
N ILE A 16 -20.00 -10.01 -8.33
CA ILE A 16 -21.26 -9.50 -7.77
C ILE A 16 -20.97 -8.44 -6.69
N LEU A 17 -19.99 -8.66 -5.81
CA LEU A 17 -19.62 -7.64 -4.81
C LEU A 17 -19.14 -6.35 -5.50
N ALA A 18 -18.20 -6.44 -6.43
CA ALA A 18 -17.65 -5.27 -7.13
C ALA A 18 -18.69 -4.49 -7.95
N VAL A 19 -19.64 -5.19 -8.60
CA VAL A 19 -20.71 -4.57 -9.40
C VAL A 19 -21.79 -3.97 -8.52
N VAL A 20 -22.12 -4.59 -7.38
CA VAL A 20 -23.04 -4.00 -6.40
C VAL A 20 -22.42 -2.74 -5.77
N PHE A 21 -21.11 -2.75 -5.50
CA PHE A 21 -20.39 -1.57 -5.01
C PHE A 21 -20.41 -0.42 -6.03
N SER A 22 -20.21 -0.67 -7.32
CA SER A 22 -20.20 0.40 -8.34
C SER A 22 -21.59 0.96 -8.65
N LEU A 23 -22.63 0.13 -8.68
CA LEU A 23 -24.02 0.58 -8.89
C LEU A 23 -24.58 1.35 -7.69
N ALA A 24 -24.29 0.91 -6.45
CA ALA A 24 -24.70 1.63 -5.25
C ALA A 24 -23.96 2.98 -5.11
N TYR A 25 -22.70 3.04 -5.54
CA TYR A 25 -21.91 4.27 -5.57
C TYR A 25 -22.48 5.31 -6.55
N ILE A 26 -22.88 4.89 -7.77
CA ILE A 26 -23.45 5.78 -8.79
C ILE A 26 -24.83 6.32 -8.39
N GLN A 27 -25.71 5.46 -7.86
CA GLN A 27 -27.06 5.90 -7.46
C GLN A 27 -27.06 6.89 -6.28
N PHE A 28 -26.06 6.83 -5.40
CA PHE A 28 -25.97 7.72 -4.24
C PHE A 28 -25.34 9.08 -4.58
N TYR A 29 -24.36 9.14 -5.50
CA TYR A 29 -23.83 10.43 -5.96
C TYR A 29 -24.91 11.26 -6.68
N GLN A 30 -25.76 10.61 -7.48
CA GLN A 30 -26.88 11.27 -8.14
C GLN A 30 -27.94 11.80 -7.17
N SER A 31 -28.13 11.16 -6.01
CA SER A 31 -29.07 11.65 -4.98
C SER A 31 -28.48 12.72 -4.08
N ALA A 32 -27.16 12.74 -3.86
CA ALA A 32 -26.45 13.76 -3.10
C ALA A 32 -26.35 15.11 -3.88
N GLU A 33 -26.20 15.07 -5.20
CA GLU A 33 -26.25 16.28 -6.05
C GLU A 33 -27.66 16.89 -6.10
N ALA A 34 -28.71 16.07 -5.98
CA ALA A 34 -30.09 16.52 -6.01
C ALA A 34 -30.57 17.22 -4.71
N GLN A 35 -29.83 17.13 -3.60
CA GLN A 35 -30.23 17.68 -2.29
C GLN A 35 -29.34 18.80 -1.73
N GLY A 36 -28.54 19.48 -2.56
CA GLY A 36 -27.91 20.74 -2.15
C GLY A 36 -26.93 20.57 -0.97
N GLY A 37 -25.88 19.78 -1.18
CA GLY A 37 -24.76 19.63 -0.26
C GLY A 37 -24.83 18.35 0.60
N PRO A 38 -23.67 17.82 1.04
CA PRO A 38 -23.65 16.64 1.90
C PRO A 38 -24.44 16.95 3.19
N PRO A 39 -25.37 16.08 3.60
CA PRO A 39 -26.13 16.30 4.82
C PRO A 39 -25.15 16.46 5.99
N GLY A 40 -25.30 17.54 6.76
CA GLY A 40 -24.48 17.83 7.94
C GLY A 40 -24.51 16.64 8.89
N GLY A 41 -23.50 15.77 8.80
CA GLY A 41 -23.49 14.50 9.49
C GLY A 41 -23.07 14.69 10.94
N ASN A 42 -24.00 14.49 11.88
CA ASN A 42 -23.66 14.25 13.27
C ASN A 42 -22.65 13.09 13.33
N SER A 43 -21.47 13.34 13.88
CA SER A 43 -20.47 12.30 14.10
C SER A 43 -20.97 11.35 15.17
N ALA A 44 -21.46 10.18 14.78
CA ALA A 44 -21.82 9.12 15.72
C ALA A 44 -20.61 8.20 15.91
N ASN A 45 -20.28 7.94 17.17
CA ASN A 45 -19.33 6.88 17.50
C ASN A 45 -20.01 5.52 17.31
N PHE A 46 -19.24 4.53 16.85
CA PHE A 46 -19.73 3.16 16.69
C PHE A 46 -18.68 2.13 17.11
N ASP A 47 -19.13 0.89 17.26
CA ASP A 47 -18.30 -0.25 17.61
C ASP A 47 -18.11 -1.16 16.39
N PHE A 48 -16.89 -1.67 16.21
CA PHE A 48 -16.56 -2.64 15.17
C PHE A 48 -16.08 -3.93 15.81
N TYR A 49 -16.85 -5.00 15.60
CA TYR A 49 -16.58 -6.31 16.20
C TYR A 49 -16.76 -7.43 15.18
N GLY A 50 -16.16 -8.58 15.49
CA GLY A 50 -16.21 -9.75 14.64
C GLY A 50 -15.29 -10.87 15.13
N TYR A 51 -14.99 -11.79 14.23
CA TYR A 51 -14.13 -12.93 14.51
C TYR A 51 -12.96 -13.01 13.55
N VAL A 52 -11.82 -13.52 14.03
CA VAL A 52 -10.65 -13.83 13.22
C VAL A 52 -10.40 -15.33 13.24
N LYS A 53 -10.22 -15.89 12.05
CA LYS A 53 -9.88 -17.30 11.83
C LYS A 53 -8.59 -17.44 11.04
N GLY A 54 -7.91 -18.54 11.25
CA GLY A 54 -6.73 -18.91 10.46
C GLY A 54 -7.11 -19.57 9.13
N PRO A 55 -6.12 -19.96 8.33
CA PRO A 55 -6.35 -20.60 7.03
C PRO A 55 -7.20 -21.88 7.13
N ASN A 56 -7.11 -22.59 8.26
CA ASN A 56 -7.85 -23.83 8.51
C ASN A 56 -9.24 -23.58 9.11
N SER A 57 -9.73 -22.33 9.08
CA SER A 57 -11.01 -21.92 9.70
C SER A 57 -11.12 -22.12 11.21
N SER A 58 -10.01 -22.41 11.89
CA SER A 58 -9.92 -22.37 13.35
C SER A 58 -9.87 -20.92 13.84
N PHE A 59 -10.46 -20.65 14.99
CA PHE A 59 -10.38 -19.33 15.60
C PHE A 59 -8.93 -19.00 16.00
N LEU A 60 -8.53 -17.76 15.78
CA LEU A 60 -7.20 -17.27 16.12
C LEU A 60 -7.27 -16.25 17.24
N GLY A 61 -6.85 -16.65 18.43
CA GLY A 61 -6.49 -15.72 19.50
C GLY A 61 -5.14 -15.04 19.27
N GLY A 62 -5.00 -13.84 19.83
CA GLY A 62 -3.77 -13.05 19.75
C GLY A 62 -3.53 -12.36 18.41
N ALA A 63 -4.52 -12.29 17.53
CA ALA A 63 -4.43 -11.51 16.29
C ALA A 63 -4.74 -10.04 16.61
N ASN A 64 -3.94 -9.11 16.09
CA ASN A 64 -4.18 -7.69 16.19
C ASN A 64 -5.10 -7.25 15.04
N VAL A 65 -6.22 -6.63 15.40
CA VAL A 65 -7.13 -5.96 14.47
C VAL A 65 -7.02 -4.47 14.72
N THR A 66 -6.76 -3.72 13.66
CA THR A 66 -6.52 -2.28 13.70
C THR A 66 -7.45 -1.58 12.71
N ILE A 67 -8.04 -0.48 13.16
CA ILE A 67 -8.82 0.45 12.33
C ILE A 67 -8.07 1.79 12.27
N GLU A 68 -7.81 2.25 11.05
CA GLU A 68 -7.30 3.58 10.77
C GLU A 68 -8.45 4.41 10.17
N VAL A 69 -8.76 5.53 10.81
CA VAL A 69 -9.74 6.51 10.34
C VAL A 69 -8.99 7.57 9.55
N VAL A 70 -9.34 7.71 8.27
CA VAL A 70 -8.73 8.68 7.36
C VAL A 70 -9.76 9.77 7.00
N ASN A 71 -9.33 11.02 6.98
CA ASN A 71 -10.20 12.16 6.69
C ASN A 71 -9.98 12.66 5.26
N PHE A 72 -10.95 12.41 4.37
CA PHE A 72 -10.87 12.81 2.97
C PHE A 72 -11.13 14.30 2.75
N SER A 73 -11.74 15.01 3.71
CA SER A 73 -12.00 16.45 3.61
C SER A 73 -10.78 17.32 3.89
N LEU A 74 -9.69 16.75 4.42
CA LEU A 74 -8.45 17.46 4.74
C LEU A 74 -7.36 17.28 3.67
N MET A 75 -7.73 16.86 2.45
CA MET A 75 -6.78 16.76 1.34
C MET A 75 -6.35 18.16 0.88
N THR A 76 -5.24 18.66 1.45
CA THR A 76 -4.58 19.87 0.97
C THR A 76 -3.43 19.56 0.02
N ASN A 77 -2.66 18.48 0.25
CA ASN A 77 -1.62 17.96 -0.64
C ASN A 77 -1.32 16.48 -0.30
N GLY A 78 -1.70 15.53 -1.16
CA GLY A 78 -1.40 14.10 -0.99
C GLY A 78 -2.57 13.25 -0.48
N PRO A 79 -2.32 11.97 -0.12
CA PRO A 79 -3.37 11.07 0.31
C PRO A 79 -4.01 11.53 1.62
N PRO A 80 -5.29 11.17 1.87
CA PRO A 80 -6.01 11.53 3.08
C PRO A 80 -5.24 11.16 4.36
N PRO A 81 -5.00 12.10 5.29
CA PRO A 81 -4.27 11.80 6.50
C PRO A 81 -5.06 10.86 7.41
N THR A 82 -4.34 9.98 8.11
CA THR A 82 -4.89 9.20 9.24
C THR A 82 -5.09 10.13 10.43
N VAL A 83 -6.33 10.28 10.90
CA VAL A 83 -6.69 11.16 12.02
C VAL A 83 -6.88 10.41 13.34
N ALA A 84 -7.16 9.10 13.28
CA ALA A 84 -7.29 8.27 14.46
C ALA A 84 -6.93 6.81 14.15
N LYS A 85 -6.43 6.10 15.15
CA LYS A 85 -6.06 4.69 15.06
C LYS A 85 -6.56 3.95 16.30
N PHE A 86 -7.31 2.88 16.08
CA PHE A 86 -7.87 2.04 17.13
C PHE A 86 -7.41 0.60 16.91
N SER A 87 -7.21 -0.15 17.99
CA SER A 87 -6.82 -1.56 17.89
C SER A 87 -7.37 -2.40 19.02
N ASN A 88 -7.56 -3.68 18.75
CA ASN A 88 -7.90 -4.69 19.73
C ASN A 88 -7.25 -6.02 19.35
N THR A 89 -6.87 -6.80 20.36
CA THR A 89 -6.30 -8.13 20.16
C THR A 89 -7.39 -9.17 20.38
N THR A 90 -7.50 -10.13 19.46
CA THR A 90 -8.53 -11.15 19.53
C THR A 90 -8.37 -12.06 20.74
N LEU A 91 -9.50 -12.41 21.35
CA LEU A 91 -9.60 -13.43 22.39
C LEU A 91 -9.32 -14.83 21.83
N LEU A 92 -9.17 -15.84 22.70
CA LEU A 92 -8.90 -17.23 22.29
C LEU A 92 -9.93 -17.80 21.29
N ASN A 93 -11.20 -17.37 21.39
CA ASN A 93 -12.26 -17.74 20.45
C ASN A 93 -12.24 -16.89 19.16
N GLY A 94 -11.19 -16.11 18.92
CA GLY A 94 -11.04 -15.26 17.74
C GLY A 94 -11.87 -13.97 17.75
N PHE A 95 -12.69 -13.73 18.77
CA PHE A 95 -13.53 -12.53 18.88
C PHE A 95 -12.68 -11.29 19.16
N PHE A 96 -13.06 -10.16 18.55
CA PHE A 96 -12.54 -8.83 18.89
C PHE A 96 -13.69 -7.81 18.94
N ASN A 97 -13.51 -6.74 19.71
CA ASN A 97 -14.36 -5.56 19.67
C ASN A 97 -13.51 -4.29 19.80
N ILE A 98 -13.67 -3.36 18.86
CA ILE A 98 -13.04 -2.04 18.85
C ILE A 98 -14.16 -1.02 19.00
N SER A 99 -14.20 -0.30 20.12
CA SER A 99 -15.26 0.65 20.43
C SER A 99 -14.83 2.11 20.26
N ASN A 100 -15.81 3.01 20.31
CA ASN A 100 -15.62 4.47 20.24
C ASN A 100 -14.93 4.94 18.95
N ILE A 101 -15.19 4.27 17.83
CA ILE A 101 -14.66 4.67 16.54
C ILE A 101 -15.49 5.86 16.06
N THR A 102 -14.85 6.99 15.82
CA THR A 102 -15.53 8.17 15.29
C THR A 102 -15.98 7.91 13.85
N GLY A 103 -17.30 7.90 13.65
CA GLY A 103 -17.93 7.83 12.33
C GLY A 103 -18.40 9.21 11.85
N GLY A 104 -18.50 9.37 10.52
CA GLY A 104 -19.01 10.59 9.88
C GLY A 104 -18.83 10.53 8.36
N ALA A 105 -19.58 11.37 7.64
CA ALA A 105 -19.60 11.37 6.16
C ALA A 105 -18.23 11.70 5.52
N ASN A 106 -17.35 12.38 6.26
CA ASN A 106 -16.04 12.82 5.80
C ASN A 106 -14.91 11.82 6.09
N TYR A 107 -15.24 10.71 6.77
CA TYR A 107 -14.26 9.72 7.20
C TYR A 107 -14.39 8.42 6.40
N ASN A 108 -13.25 7.89 5.97
CA ASN A 108 -13.15 6.52 5.47
C ASN A 108 -12.35 5.68 6.46
N ILE A 109 -12.51 4.36 6.36
CA ILE A 109 -11.89 3.41 7.28
C ILE A 109 -11.04 2.41 6.52
N LYS A 110 -9.81 2.23 7.01
CA LYS A 110 -8.91 1.14 6.60
C LYS A 110 -8.81 0.13 7.75
N ILE A 111 -9.01 -1.15 7.45
CA ILE A 111 -8.96 -2.22 8.45
C ILE A 111 -7.79 -3.17 8.15
N LYS A 112 -6.78 -3.14 9.02
CA LYS A 112 -5.61 -4.01 8.97
C LYS A 112 -5.75 -5.13 10.01
N LYS A 113 -5.50 -6.38 9.62
CA LYS A 113 -5.56 -7.54 10.52
C LYS A 113 -4.31 -8.38 10.36
N TYR A 114 -3.62 -8.69 11.45
CA TYR A 114 -2.42 -9.51 11.38
C TYR A 114 -2.18 -10.23 12.71
N LYS A 115 -1.57 -11.40 12.63
CA LYS A 115 -1.07 -12.17 13.78
C LYS A 115 0.43 -12.34 13.58
N GLY A 116 1.21 -12.03 14.58
CA GLY A 116 2.65 -11.99 14.47
C GLY A 116 3.36 -12.16 15.80
N ASN A 117 4.69 -12.19 15.73
CA ASN A 117 5.52 -12.05 16.91
C ASN A 117 5.85 -10.56 17.10
N PHE A 118 5.30 -9.95 18.14
CA PHE A 118 5.39 -8.50 18.40
C PHE A 118 6.45 -8.15 19.44
N THR A 119 7.56 -8.88 19.47
CA THR A 119 8.67 -8.59 20.39
C THR A 119 9.63 -7.56 19.76
N GLY A 120 9.49 -6.29 20.15
CA GLY A 120 10.42 -5.21 19.79
C GLY A 120 10.21 -4.60 18.39
N PRO A 121 11.18 -3.82 17.87
CA PRO A 121 11.06 -3.08 16.61
C PRO A 121 11.02 -3.97 15.35
N ASN A 122 11.37 -5.25 15.48
CA ASN A 122 11.37 -6.23 14.39
C ASN A 122 10.09 -7.09 14.42
N THR A 123 8.94 -6.42 14.44
CA THR A 123 7.64 -7.11 14.39
C THR A 123 7.52 -7.87 13.08
N THR A 124 7.19 -9.16 13.15
CA THR A 124 6.96 -9.99 11.96
C THR A 124 5.56 -10.57 11.99
N ALA A 125 4.88 -10.50 10.86
CA ALA A 125 3.58 -11.12 10.69
C ALA A 125 3.75 -12.57 10.20
N VAL A 126 2.93 -13.44 10.78
CA VAL A 126 2.81 -14.87 10.44
C VAL A 126 1.54 -15.06 9.61
N TYR A 127 0.47 -14.37 10.01
CA TYR A 127 -0.79 -14.30 9.28
C TYR A 127 -1.23 -12.87 9.08
N ILE A 128 -1.89 -12.62 7.96
CA ILE A 128 -2.45 -11.31 7.61
C ILE A 128 -3.80 -11.47 6.94
N GLY A 129 -4.70 -10.55 7.24
CA GLY A 129 -6.03 -10.49 6.65
C GLY A 129 -5.99 -9.91 5.24
N PRO A 130 -7.06 -10.08 4.47
CA PRO A 130 -7.18 -9.37 3.21
C PRO A 130 -7.18 -7.86 3.46
N THR A 131 -6.41 -7.14 2.66
CA THR A 131 -6.51 -5.68 2.55
C THR A 131 -7.87 -5.34 1.95
N LEU A 132 -8.64 -4.54 2.67
CA LEU A 132 -9.91 -4.01 2.16
C LEU A 132 -9.64 -2.60 1.62
N PRO A 133 -10.32 -2.19 0.54
CA PRO A 133 -10.27 -0.80 0.11
C PRO A 133 -10.79 0.10 1.23
N PRO A 134 -10.34 1.35 1.33
CA PRO A 134 -10.98 2.32 2.20
C PRO A 134 -12.45 2.45 1.82
N PHE A 135 -13.34 2.44 2.80
CA PHE A 135 -14.77 2.69 2.56
C PHE A 135 -15.32 3.68 3.60
N PRO A 136 -16.39 4.42 3.25
CA PRO A 136 -16.99 5.40 4.14
C PRO A 136 -17.40 4.83 5.49
N ALA A 137 -17.05 5.55 6.56
CA ALA A 137 -17.30 5.13 7.94
C ALA A 137 -18.80 4.96 8.25
N PHE A 138 -19.67 5.71 7.57
CA PHE A 138 -21.10 5.63 7.76
C PHE A 138 -21.70 4.25 7.40
N PHE A 139 -21.03 3.47 6.53
CA PHE A 139 -21.46 2.10 6.23
C PHE A 139 -21.34 1.18 7.44
N LEU A 140 -20.39 1.44 8.35
CA LEU A 140 -20.23 0.69 9.59
C LEU A 140 -21.15 1.19 10.70
N SER A 141 -21.30 2.51 10.84
CA SER A 141 -22.09 3.08 11.93
C SER A 141 -23.56 2.64 11.89
N ASN A 142 -24.08 2.35 10.70
CA ASN A 142 -25.47 1.95 10.50
C ASN A 142 -25.63 0.46 10.15
N ASP A 143 -24.53 -0.31 10.11
CA ASP A 143 -24.44 -1.71 9.66
C ASP A 143 -25.25 -2.06 8.40
N THR A 144 -25.43 -1.08 7.51
CA THR A 144 -26.31 -1.22 6.33
C THR A 144 -25.85 -2.29 5.34
N GLN A 145 -24.63 -2.81 5.51
CA GLN A 145 -23.98 -3.79 4.65
C GLN A 145 -23.65 -5.11 5.37
N GLY A 146 -24.07 -5.28 6.64
CA GLY A 146 -23.78 -6.49 7.42
C GLY A 146 -22.29 -6.73 7.65
N ILE A 147 -21.52 -5.65 7.75
CA ILE A 147 -20.06 -5.72 7.93
C ILE A 147 -19.74 -5.94 9.41
N LEU A 148 -20.59 -5.49 10.33
CA LEU A 148 -20.46 -5.83 11.74
C LEU A 148 -20.65 -7.35 11.93
N ASN A 149 -20.00 -7.91 12.94
CA ASN A 149 -20.00 -9.35 13.20
C ASN A 149 -19.39 -10.21 12.06
N SER A 150 -18.60 -9.61 11.17
CA SER A 150 -17.93 -10.33 10.09
C SER A 150 -16.84 -11.28 10.62
N THR A 151 -16.61 -12.36 9.87
CA THR A 151 -15.49 -13.28 10.12
C THR A 151 -14.38 -13.04 9.10
N PHE A 152 -13.20 -12.67 9.58
CA PHE A 152 -11.99 -12.49 8.77
C PHE A 152 -11.14 -13.75 8.78
N ILE A 153 -10.86 -14.30 7.61
CA ILE A 153 -9.92 -15.40 7.46
C ILE A 153 -8.55 -14.82 7.10
N LEU A 154 -7.56 -15.04 7.98
CA LEU A 154 -6.18 -14.65 7.71
C LEU A 154 -5.50 -15.69 6.82
N GLN A 155 -4.61 -15.19 5.98
CA GLN A 155 -3.74 -15.98 5.11
C GLN A 155 -2.30 -15.88 5.62
N ARG A 156 -1.41 -16.76 5.14
CA ARG A 156 0.02 -16.64 5.47
C ARG A 156 0.53 -15.27 5.06
N ALA A 157 1.26 -14.62 5.97
CA ALA A 157 1.88 -13.33 5.71
C ALA A 157 3.30 -13.51 5.15
N GLY A 158 3.70 -12.58 4.31
CA GLY A 158 5.07 -12.29 3.99
C GLY A 158 5.45 -10.90 4.50
N ASN A 159 6.74 -10.75 4.81
CA ASN A 159 7.32 -9.56 5.40
C ASN A 159 8.32 -9.01 4.39
N ILE A 160 8.06 -7.81 3.88
CA ILE A 160 8.92 -7.15 2.91
C ILE A 160 9.68 -6.07 3.66
N ASN A 161 11.01 -6.21 3.72
CA ASN A 161 11.87 -5.18 4.28
C ASN A 161 12.35 -4.25 3.17
N LEU A 162 11.82 -3.03 3.18
CA LEU A 162 12.12 -1.99 2.21
C LEU A 162 13.29 -1.15 2.68
N SER A 163 14.24 -0.89 1.79
CA SER A 163 15.35 0.04 2.02
C SER A 163 15.76 0.74 0.73
N ALA A 164 16.40 1.90 0.86
CA ALA A 164 17.02 2.61 -0.24
C ALA A 164 18.48 2.93 0.10
N TYR A 165 19.37 2.82 -0.88
CA TYR A 165 20.80 3.09 -0.69
C TYR A 165 21.40 3.79 -1.89
N ASN A 166 22.42 4.59 -1.64
CA ASN A 166 23.26 5.19 -2.66
C ASN A 166 24.57 4.41 -2.68
N ALA A 167 24.74 3.52 -3.68
CA ALA A 167 25.95 2.73 -3.87
C ALA A 167 27.21 3.59 -4.09
N SER A 168 27.10 4.75 -4.75
CA SER A 168 28.25 5.65 -4.96
C SER A 168 28.82 6.21 -3.65
N LEU A 169 27.97 6.37 -2.62
CA LEU A 169 28.35 6.89 -1.31
C LEU A 169 28.34 5.82 -0.20
N ALA A 170 28.00 4.57 -0.54
CA ALA A 170 27.77 3.47 0.40
C ALA A 170 26.82 3.81 1.58
N ASN A 171 25.88 4.73 1.37
CA ASN A 171 25.04 5.29 2.43
C ASN A 171 23.57 4.91 2.25
N ARG A 172 22.85 4.75 3.37
CA ARG A 172 21.39 4.63 3.36
C ARG A 172 20.76 5.96 2.96
N VAL A 173 19.69 5.87 2.17
CA VAL A 173 18.93 7.03 1.71
C VAL A 173 17.57 7.01 2.39
N ASN A 174 17.16 8.16 2.91
CA ASN A 174 15.82 8.34 3.45
C ASN A 174 14.82 8.36 2.29
N PHE A 175 13.68 7.69 2.45
CA PHE A 175 12.68 7.57 1.40
C PHE A 175 11.27 7.58 1.98
N THR A 176 10.30 7.85 1.12
CA THR A 176 8.90 7.45 1.29
C THR A 176 8.54 6.44 0.21
N PHE A 177 7.42 5.72 0.35
CA PHE A 177 7.06 4.68 -0.61
C PHE A 177 5.54 4.48 -0.70
N GLU A 178 5.10 4.01 -1.85
CA GLU A 178 3.79 3.41 -2.05
C GLU A 178 3.96 1.91 -2.27
N LEU A 179 3.11 1.08 -1.66
CA LEU A 179 3.07 -0.35 -1.91
C LEU A 179 1.67 -0.76 -2.34
N ALA A 180 1.54 -1.33 -3.53
CA ALA A 180 0.27 -1.79 -4.08
C ALA A 180 0.27 -3.31 -4.32
N ASP A 181 -0.90 -3.91 -4.12
CA ASP A 181 -1.19 -5.27 -4.57
C ASP A 181 -1.70 -5.18 -6.01
N THR A 182 -0.96 -5.81 -6.93
CA THR A 182 -1.24 -5.77 -8.36
C THR A 182 -2.61 -6.34 -8.74
N LYS A 183 -3.22 -7.16 -7.87
CA LYS A 183 -4.56 -7.71 -8.09
C LYS A 183 -5.68 -6.81 -7.56
N LEU A 184 -5.42 -6.02 -6.52
CA LEU A 184 -6.46 -5.22 -5.85
C LEU A 184 -6.66 -3.86 -6.51
N GLY A 185 -5.63 -3.32 -7.18
CA GLY A 185 -5.71 -2.04 -7.88
C GLY A 185 -5.79 -0.82 -6.94
N PHE A 186 -5.43 -0.96 -5.67
CA PHE A 186 -5.30 0.14 -4.72
C PHE A 186 -4.08 -0.09 -3.79
N PRO A 187 -3.47 0.99 -3.26
CA PRO A 187 -2.32 0.88 -2.36
C PRO A 187 -2.69 0.24 -1.02
N ILE A 188 -1.83 -0.68 -0.57
CA ILE A 188 -1.86 -1.26 0.78
C ILE A 188 -1.28 -0.26 1.78
N GLU A 189 -0.19 0.40 1.40
CA GLU A 189 0.41 1.51 2.13
C GLU A 189 0.48 2.71 1.18
N ASP A 190 -0.05 3.84 1.63
CA ASP A 190 -0.04 5.08 0.87
C ASP A 190 1.32 5.79 1.05
N PRO A 191 1.77 6.54 0.04
CA PRO A 191 2.97 7.37 0.17
C PRO A 191 2.70 8.54 1.11
N VAL A 192 3.67 8.86 1.97
CA VAL A 192 3.66 10.10 2.73
C VAL A 192 4.68 11.06 2.13
N PHE A 193 4.20 12.15 1.54
CA PHE A 193 5.05 13.16 0.88
C PHE A 193 5.55 14.26 1.84
N ASP A 194 5.52 14.00 3.14
CA ASP A 194 6.10 14.86 4.17
C ASP A 194 7.54 14.41 4.46
N GLU A 195 8.51 15.26 4.14
CA GLU A 195 9.94 14.99 4.35
C GLU A 195 10.28 14.64 5.80
N SER A 196 9.52 15.16 6.77
CA SER A 196 9.70 14.83 8.19
C SER A 196 9.37 13.37 8.52
N GLN A 197 8.66 12.68 7.63
CA GLN A 197 8.28 11.27 7.78
C GLN A 197 9.11 10.32 6.92
N TYR A 198 10.17 10.79 6.28
CA TYR A 198 11.03 9.91 5.49
C TYR A 198 11.76 8.92 6.41
N ILE A 199 11.90 7.69 5.92
CA ILE A 199 12.42 6.56 6.69
C ILE A 199 13.63 5.93 5.99
N TYR A 200 14.48 5.26 6.75
CA TYR A 200 15.62 4.52 6.20
C TYR A 200 15.31 3.05 5.93
N GLU A 201 14.30 2.51 6.60
CA GLU A 201 13.94 1.10 6.54
C GLU A 201 12.48 0.92 6.95
N LYS A 202 11.77 -0.01 6.31
CA LYS A 202 10.40 -0.35 6.66
C LYS A 202 10.10 -1.80 6.41
N ILE A 203 9.63 -2.49 7.44
CA ILE A 203 8.99 -3.79 7.27
C ILE A 203 7.51 -3.57 7.00
N VAL A 204 7.02 -4.11 5.88
CA VAL A 204 5.60 -4.13 5.52
C VAL A 204 5.10 -5.57 5.50
N HIS A 205 3.90 -5.77 6.02
CA HIS A 205 3.25 -7.08 6.07
C HIS A 205 2.22 -7.18 4.96
N VAL A 206 2.32 -8.24 4.15
CA VAL A 206 1.42 -8.47 3.01
C VAL A 206 1.08 -9.95 2.86
N PRO A 207 -0.01 -10.32 2.18
CA PRO A 207 -0.27 -11.73 1.84
C PRO A 207 0.90 -12.41 1.11
N TYR A 208 1.34 -13.58 1.57
CA TYR A 208 2.52 -14.24 1.03
C TYR A 208 2.41 -14.58 -0.47
N ASN A 209 1.24 -15.06 -0.90
CA ASN A 209 1.02 -15.61 -2.24
C ASN A 209 0.45 -14.58 -3.25
N ARG A 210 0.98 -13.35 -3.28
CA ARG A 210 0.54 -12.30 -4.23
C ARG A 210 1.72 -11.51 -4.79
N ASN A 211 1.45 -10.80 -5.87
CA ASN A 211 2.39 -9.93 -6.55
C ASN A 211 2.17 -8.49 -6.15
N TYR A 212 3.27 -7.77 -5.93
CA TYR A 212 3.26 -6.40 -5.45
C TYR A 212 4.07 -5.49 -6.36
N THR A 213 3.72 -4.21 -6.35
CA THR A 213 4.56 -3.14 -6.88
C THR A 213 4.86 -2.17 -5.74
N VAL A 214 6.13 -1.79 -5.64
CA VAL A 214 6.59 -0.76 -4.70
C VAL A 214 7.11 0.40 -5.52
N GLN A 215 6.57 1.59 -5.28
CA GLN A 215 7.14 2.82 -5.79
C GLN A 215 7.90 3.49 -4.66
N PHE A 216 9.22 3.52 -4.75
CA PHE A 216 10.07 4.28 -3.85
C PHE A 216 10.13 5.74 -4.31
N HIS A 217 10.12 6.66 -3.36
CA HIS A 217 10.38 8.08 -3.54
C HIS A 217 11.55 8.46 -2.64
N PRO A 218 12.80 8.19 -3.07
CA PRO A 218 13.96 8.51 -2.26
C PRO A 218 14.21 10.02 -2.23
N HIS A 219 14.75 10.51 -1.13
CA HIS A 219 15.14 11.91 -0.99
C HIS A 219 16.17 12.30 -2.06
N TRP A 220 15.91 13.40 -2.76
CA TRP A 220 16.74 13.93 -3.83
C TRP A 220 17.04 12.95 -4.97
N SER A 221 16.20 11.95 -5.18
CA SER A 221 16.29 11.01 -6.31
C SER A 221 14.93 10.89 -6.99
N PRO A 222 14.88 10.58 -8.30
CA PRO A 222 13.62 10.30 -8.96
C PRO A 222 12.95 9.06 -8.35
N PRO A 223 11.62 8.92 -8.47
CA PRO A 223 10.92 7.72 -8.04
C PRO A 223 11.43 6.47 -8.76
N ILE A 224 11.48 5.35 -8.05
CA ILE A 224 11.93 4.05 -8.57
C ILE A 224 10.84 3.01 -8.30
N GLU A 225 10.40 2.31 -9.34
CA GLU A 225 9.44 1.22 -9.20
C GLU A 225 10.14 -0.14 -9.12
N LEU A 226 9.67 -1.00 -8.22
CA LEU A 226 10.11 -2.37 -8.04
C LEU A 226 8.90 -3.31 -8.07
N ALA A 227 8.88 -4.22 -9.03
CA ALA A 227 7.92 -5.32 -9.05
C ALA A 227 8.42 -6.51 -8.23
N ILE A 228 7.57 -7.02 -7.34
CA ILE A 228 7.86 -8.16 -6.47
C ILE A 228 6.88 -9.28 -6.86
N ASN A 229 7.42 -10.31 -7.52
CA ASN A 229 6.64 -11.44 -8.01
C ASN A 229 6.55 -12.50 -6.92
N ASN A 230 5.37 -12.72 -6.34
CA ASN A 230 5.04 -13.74 -5.35
C ASN A 230 6.19 -14.08 -4.36
N LEU A 231 6.02 -13.70 -3.10
CA LEU A 231 7.03 -13.94 -2.06
C LEU A 231 7.46 -15.40 -1.94
N SER A 232 6.64 -16.35 -2.40
CA SER A 232 7.01 -17.76 -2.48
C SER A 232 8.14 -18.12 -3.42
N LEU A 233 8.51 -17.23 -4.34
CA LEU A 233 9.61 -17.44 -5.28
C LEU A 233 10.97 -17.06 -4.70
N TYR A 234 10.99 -16.24 -3.64
CA TYR A 234 12.24 -15.68 -3.10
C TYR A 234 12.72 -16.37 -1.83
N ASN A 235 11.92 -17.26 -1.25
CA ASN A 235 12.21 -17.81 0.07
C ASN A 235 12.07 -19.34 0.09
N GLU A 236 13.20 -20.03 -0.11
CA GLU A 236 13.26 -21.48 -0.11
C GLU A 236 13.24 -22.09 1.31
N SER A 237 13.46 -21.29 2.36
CA SER A 237 13.49 -21.76 3.75
C SER A 237 12.99 -20.70 4.74
N PRO A 238 11.67 -20.64 5.01
CA PRO A 238 11.11 -19.73 6.00
C PRO A 238 11.65 -20.01 7.40
N ASN A 239 11.76 -18.96 8.22
CA ASN A 239 12.10 -19.12 9.63
C ASN A 239 10.86 -19.60 10.39
N CYS A 240 10.81 -20.89 10.71
CA CYS A 240 9.68 -21.52 11.37
C CYS A 240 10.02 -21.89 12.81
N LEU A 241 9.22 -21.41 13.77
CA LEU A 241 9.22 -21.96 15.13
C LEU A 241 8.46 -23.28 15.19
N ASN A 242 7.45 -23.45 14.32
CA ASN A 242 6.72 -24.68 14.06
C ASN A 242 5.98 -24.58 12.71
N ASN A 243 5.32 -25.65 12.26
CA ASN A 243 4.64 -25.74 10.95
C ASN A 243 3.57 -24.63 10.71
N ASP A 244 3.00 -24.10 11.80
CA ASP A 244 1.94 -23.07 11.77
C ASP A 244 2.47 -21.66 12.06
N ASN A 245 3.76 -21.54 12.39
CA ASN A 245 4.39 -20.29 12.82
C ASN A 245 5.69 -20.05 12.05
N CYS A 246 5.53 -19.91 10.73
CA CYS A 246 6.59 -19.62 9.79
C CYS A 246 6.55 -18.15 9.37
N VAL A 247 7.70 -17.49 9.46
CA VAL A 247 7.92 -16.13 9.00
C VAL A 247 8.61 -16.17 7.64
N TYR A 248 7.96 -15.58 6.65
CA TYR A 248 8.49 -15.39 5.32
C TYR A 248 8.99 -13.96 5.18
N PHE A 249 10.24 -13.80 4.78
CA PHE A 249 10.91 -12.51 4.75
C PHE A 249 11.61 -12.32 3.41
N ILE A 250 11.53 -11.12 2.85
CA ILE A 250 12.35 -10.70 1.72
C ILE A 250 12.96 -9.34 2.01
N ASN A 251 14.15 -9.10 1.49
CA ASN A 251 14.75 -7.76 1.46
C ASN A 251 14.55 -7.18 0.06
N ALA A 252 13.92 -6.02 -0.01
CA ALA A 252 13.71 -5.28 -1.24
C ALA A 252 14.44 -3.93 -1.11
N SER A 253 15.52 -3.77 -1.86
CA SER A 253 16.39 -2.60 -1.78
C SER A 253 16.55 -1.96 -3.15
N VAL A 254 16.35 -0.65 -3.25
CA VAL A 254 16.63 0.11 -4.47
C VAL A 254 17.94 0.89 -4.36
N ASN A 255 18.72 0.85 -5.44
CA ASN A 255 19.90 1.68 -5.59
C ASN A 255 19.48 3.03 -6.21
N THR A 256 19.76 4.13 -5.51
CA THR A 256 19.44 5.49 -5.96
C THR A 256 20.62 6.18 -6.62
N SER A 257 21.73 5.46 -6.84
CA SER A 257 22.90 6.02 -7.50
C SER A 257 22.54 6.46 -8.90
N MET A 258 22.70 7.76 -9.15
CA MET A 258 22.49 8.34 -10.46
C MET A 258 23.84 8.45 -11.15
N SER A 259 23.94 7.94 -12.38
CA SER A 259 25.07 8.25 -13.24
C SER A 259 24.67 9.40 -14.16
N MET A 260 25.49 10.44 -14.25
CA MET A 260 25.31 11.43 -15.31
C MET A 260 25.59 10.74 -16.65
N VAL A 261 24.61 10.76 -17.54
CA VAL A 261 24.84 10.35 -18.92
C VAL A 261 25.29 11.59 -19.68
N ASN A 262 26.57 11.60 -20.06
CA ASN A 262 27.06 12.62 -20.99
C ASN A 262 26.45 12.36 -22.37
N VAL A 263 25.57 13.25 -22.81
CA VAL A 263 25.06 13.26 -24.19
C VAL A 263 26.03 14.07 -25.02
N TRP A 264 26.73 13.40 -25.93
CA TRP A 264 27.56 14.05 -26.93
C TRP A 264 26.78 14.20 -28.23
N GLY A 265 26.83 15.39 -28.82
CA GLY A 265 26.21 15.69 -30.10
C GLY A 265 27.06 16.66 -30.89
N TRP A 266 26.90 16.64 -32.21
CA TRP A 266 27.52 17.60 -33.11
C TRP A 266 26.47 18.65 -33.48
N VAL A 267 26.80 19.92 -33.30
CA VAL A 267 25.99 21.01 -33.85
C VAL A 267 26.47 21.26 -35.26
N ASN A 268 25.57 21.27 -36.25
CA ASN A 268 25.94 21.64 -37.60
C ASN A 268 26.26 23.14 -37.64
N THR A 269 27.52 23.47 -37.90
CA THR A 269 28.00 24.85 -37.90
C THR A 269 28.06 25.50 -39.28
N THR A 270 27.54 24.85 -40.32
CA THR A 270 27.60 25.38 -41.70
C THR A 270 26.87 26.72 -41.90
N GLU A 271 26.02 27.13 -40.95
CA GLU A 271 25.39 28.47 -40.93
C GLU A 271 26.07 29.46 -39.97
N PHE A 272 27.01 29.01 -39.13
CA PHE A 272 27.85 29.92 -38.34
C PHE A 272 29.03 30.35 -39.21
N GLY A 273 29.08 31.63 -39.55
CA GLY A 273 30.16 32.22 -40.32
C GLY A 273 31.54 31.84 -39.78
N THR A 274 32.53 31.82 -40.67
CA THR A 274 33.94 31.46 -40.42
C THR A 274 34.42 31.75 -39.00
N PHE A 275 34.91 30.70 -38.34
CA PHE A 275 35.42 30.59 -36.96
C PHE A 275 36.62 31.51 -36.58
N ASN A 276 36.81 32.63 -37.27
CA ASN A 276 37.76 33.67 -36.89
C ASN A 276 37.11 34.87 -36.21
N ASP A 277 35.79 34.87 -36.06
CA ASP A 277 35.10 35.88 -35.27
C ASP A 277 35.04 35.42 -33.80
N THR A 278 35.83 36.06 -32.95
CA THR A 278 35.88 35.82 -31.49
C THR A 278 34.56 36.16 -30.77
N SER A 279 33.53 36.53 -31.53
CA SER A 279 32.20 36.95 -31.11
C SER A 279 31.07 36.02 -31.55
N ALA A 280 31.34 34.80 -32.05
CA ALA A 280 30.31 33.78 -32.24
C ALA A 280 29.78 33.27 -30.88
N ASN A 281 29.08 34.16 -30.16
CA ASN A 281 28.39 33.86 -28.93
C ASN A 281 27.28 32.87 -29.27
N LEU A 282 27.36 31.67 -28.68
CA LEU A 282 26.25 30.72 -28.63
C LEU A 282 25.15 31.29 -27.72
N THR A 283 24.49 32.37 -28.12
CA THR A 283 23.49 33.06 -27.29
C THR A 283 22.19 32.27 -27.14
N ASN A 284 21.97 31.24 -27.98
CA ASN A 284 20.74 30.43 -28.02
C ASN A 284 21.00 28.91 -27.86
N LEU A 285 22.14 28.50 -27.29
CA LEU A 285 22.37 27.09 -26.96
C LEU A 285 21.85 26.79 -25.55
N THR A 286 20.73 26.08 -25.45
CA THR A 286 20.26 25.51 -24.18
C THR A 286 20.75 24.07 -24.08
N ILE A 287 21.74 23.82 -23.22
CA ILE A 287 22.14 22.46 -22.86
C ILE A 287 21.21 21.99 -21.74
N THR A 288 20.31 21.07 -22.07
CA THR A 288 19.46 20.40 -21.08
C THR A 288 20.12 19.09 -20.68
N ASN A 289 20.61 19.01 -19.44
CA ASN A 289 21.13 17.78 -18.88
C ASN A 289 19.97 16.87 -18.46
N TYR A 290 19.98 15.62 -18.90
CA TYR A 290 19.04 14.60 -18.46
C TYR A 290 19.72 13.65 -17.48
N MET A 291 19.07 13.40 -16.35
CA MET A 291 19.48 12.34 -15.45
C MET A 291 18.81 11.04 -15.89
N VAL A 292 19.57 9.96 -16.04
CA VAL A 292 19.04 8.66 -16.49
C VAL A 292 19.28 7.60 -15.42
N TYR A 293 18.22 6.88 -15.06
CA TYR A 293 18.30 5.69 -14.22
C TYR A 293 18.77 4.50 -15.07
N LEU A 294 19.90 3.90 -14.70
CA LEU A 294 20.34 2.62 -15.26
C LEU A 294 19.69 1.51 -14.43
N ALA A 295 18.56 0.97 -14.91
CA ALA A 295 17.96 -0.20 -14.31
C ALA A 295 18.92 -1.40 -14.44
N GLY A 296 19.53 -1.81 -13.33
CA GLY A 296 20.29 -3.05 -13.28
C GLY A 296 19.33 -4.23 -13.45
N THR A 297 19.62 -5.11 -14.41
CA THR A 297 19.00 -6.44 -14.48
C THR A 297 19.47 -7.24 -13.27
N TRP A 298 18.52 -7.67 -12.43
CA TRP A 298 18.74 -8.60 -11.32
C TRP A 298 18.95 -10.02 -11.85
#